data_AF-A0A4P9Z8J4-F1
#
_entry.id   AF-A0A4P9Z8J4-F1
#
_cell.length_a   1.000
_cell.length_b   1.000
_cell.length_c   1.000
_cell.angle_alpha   90.00
_cell.angle_beta   90.00
_cell.angle_gamma   90.00
#
_symmetry.space_group_name_H-M   'P 1'
#
loop_
_entity.id
_entity.type
_entity.pdbx_description
1 polymer ?
#
loop_
_entity_poly.entity_id
_entity_poly.type
_entity_poly.pdbx_seq_one_letter_code
_entity_poly.pdbx_strand_id
1 'polypeptide(L)'
;MSWEGFKKAINRAGGAILVKNVDKTIDKDFDLDERRYKVLKSAGQALQKASKGYLDALRVTTASQLTIAEIFSNLYEDTSSRSGSAYSTVGAFYLQSVRDIDEETVKQVDGPFREAILDPVSKFANYFNEIDEAIKKRIHKKTDYDQCKAKVRRLIDKPAKDAAKLPRAEKELTMAKEIYDGLNEQLKAELPQLIALRVPFLDPSFESLVKIQLKFCTEGYLRLAQVQQYLDATDRDDYANGVLDGKIDDLLTQMNGLSIASLGK
;
A
#
# COMPACT_ATOMS: atom_id res chain seq x y z
N MET A 1 25.63 11.11 11.98
CA MET A 1 25.36 12.52 12.35
C MET A 1 26.69 13.20 12.65
N SER A 2 26.96 14.38 12.12
CA SER A 2 28.19 15.13 12.42
C SER A 2 28.11 15.85 13.77
N TRP A 3 29.26 16.09 14.41
CA TRP A 3 29.38 16.81 15.69
C TRP A 3 28.76 18.23 15.63
N GLU A 4 28.87 18.90 14.48
CA GLU A 4 28.20 20.18 14.25
C GLU A 4 26.67 20.06 14.21
N GLY A 5 26.15 18.98 13.61
CA GLY A 5 24.71 18.70 13.59
C GLY A 5 24.14 18.48 14.99
N PHE A 6 24.89 17.77 15.84
CA PHE A 6 24.53 17.55 17.24
C PHE A 6 24.51 18.86 18.05
N LYS A 7 25.54 19.70 17.91
CA LYS A 7 25.57 21.04 18.55
C LYS A 7 24.41 21.93 18.11
N LYS A 8 24.08 21.94 16.80
CA LYS A 8 22.93 22.70 16.27
C LYS A 8 21.61 22.18 16.84
N ALA A 9 21.44 20.87 16.98
CA ALA A 9 20.23 20.28 17.56
C ALA A 9 20.03 20.68 19.03
N ILE A 10 21.09 20.62 19.86
CA ILE A 10 21.04 21.04 21.27
C ILE A 10 20.71 22.53 21.40
N ASN A 11 21.36 23.39 20.60
CA ASN A 11 21.08 24.83 20.62
C ASN A 11 19.64 25.15 20.20
N ARG A 12 19.09 24.42 19.22
CA ARG A 12 17.69 24.55 18.82
C ARG A 12 16.73 24.16 19.93
N ALA A 13 16.97 23.03 20.59
CA ALA A 13 16.13 22.55 21.69
C ALA A 13 16.16 23.52 22.89
N GLY A 14 17.35 23.98 23.30
CA GLY A 14 17.48 24.93 24.41
C GLY A 14 16.91 26.32 24.10
N GLY A 15 17.10 26.80 22.86
CA GLY A 15 16.59 28.10 22.44
C GLY A 15 15.06 28.14 22.24
N ALA A 16 14.43 27.04 21.80
CA ALA A 16 12.98 26.98 21.59
C ALA A 16 12.16 27.21 22.89
N ILE A 17 12.69 26.80 24.05
CA ILE A 17 12.07 27.01 25.36
C ILE A 17 12.12 28.49 25.78
N LEU A 18 13.12 29.22 25.28
CA LEU A 18 13.40 30.61 25.62
C LEU A 18 12.66 31.63 24.72
N VAL A 19 12.11 31.18 23.58
CA VAL A 19 11.34 32.02 22.65
C VAL A 19 9.94 32.25 23.21
N LYS A 20 9.57 33.52 23.44
CA LYS A 20 8.22 33.88 23.88
C LYS A 20 7.21 33.63 22.76
N ASN A 21 5.95 33.36 23.10
CA ASN A 21 4.90 33.11 22.10
C ASN A 21 4.73 34.23 21.07
N VAL A 22 4.96 35.49 21.47
CA VAL A 22 4.93 36.68 20.61
C VAL A 22 6.02 36.70 19.54
N ASP A 23 7.11 35.97 19.75
CA ASP A 23 8.23 35.94 18.80
C ASP A 23 8.10 34.75 17.83
N LYS A 24 7.26 33.75 18.14
CA LYS A 24 7.01 32.58 17.29
C LYS A 24 6.34 32.97 15.97
N THR A 25 6.84 32.40 14.88
CA THR A 25 6.23 32.57 13.57
C THR A 25 5.01 31.64 13.42
N ILE A 26 3.90 32.18 12.92
CA ILE A 26 2.67 31.42 12.64
C ILE A 26 2.42 31.51 11.14
N ASP A 27 2.27 30.36 10.47
CA ASP A 27 2.05 30.29 9.02
C ASP A 27 0.89 29.34 8.73
N LYS A 28 -0.33 29.89 8.84
CA LYS A 28 -1.56 29.09 8.74
C LYS A 28 -1.72 28.45 7.37
N ASP A 29 -1.28 29.11 6.30
CA ASP A 29 -1.41 28.58 4.95
C ASP A 29 -0.51 27.35 4.79
N PHE A 30 0.75 27.44 5.22
CA PHE A 30 1.64 26.28 5.21
C PHE A 30 1.08 25.14 6.09
N ASP A 31 0.55 25.46 7.27
CA ASP A 31 -0.01 24.44 8.18
C ASP A 31 -1.19 23.69 7.52
N LEU A 32 -2.00 24.37 6.71
CA LEU A 32 -3.07 23.74 5.92
C LEU A 32 -2.52 22.82 4.83
N ASP A 33 -1.52 23.28 4.06
CA ASP A 33 -0.90 22.48 3.01
C ASP A 33 -0.12 21.29 3.56
N GLU A 34 0.58 21.46 4.68
CA GLU A 34 1.26 20.37 5.38
C GLU A 34 0.26 19.32 5.87
N ARG A 35 -0.90 19.73 6.38
CA ARG A 35 -1.96 18.80 6.79
C ARG A 35 -2.49 18.00 5.60
N ARG A 36 -2.72 18.65 4.45
CA ARG A 36 -3.16 17.97 3.23
C ARG A 36 -2.10 17.01 2.69
N TYR A 37 -0.83 17.42 2.70
CA TYR A 37 0.30 16.57 2.37
C TYR A 37 0.37 15.32 3.27
N LYS A 38 0.21 15.48 4.59
CA LYS A 38 0.21 14.34 5.54
C LYS A 38 -0.89 13.32 5.23
N VAL A 39 -2.08 13.79 4.84
CA VAL A 39 -3.18 12.90 4.40
C VAL A 39 -2.77 12.15 3.12
N LEU A 40 -2.25 12.86 2.12
CA LEU A 40 -1.77 12.26 0.87
C LEU A 40 -0.69 11.21 1.12
N LYS A 41 0.31 11.55 1.94
CA LYS A 41 1.40 10.65 2.31
C LYS A 41 0.88 9.36 2.96
N SER A 42 0.01 9.50 3.97
CA SER A 42 -0.54 8.34 4.66
C SER A 42 -1.34 7.44 3.71
N ALA A 43 -2.15 8.04 2.83
CA ALA A 43 -2.90 7.30 1.82
C ALA A 43 -1.98 6.62 0.80
N GLY A 44 -0.94 7.31 0.31
CA GLY A 44 0.02 6.76 -0.66
C GLY A 44 0.86 5.61 -0.09
N GLN A 45 1.30 5.70 1.17
CA GLN A 45 2.01 4.61 1.84
C GLN A 45 1.09 3.40 2.11
N ALA A 46 -0.16 3.66 2.49
CA ALA A 46 -1.16 2.60 2.64
C ALA A 46 -1.44 1.92 1.29
N LEU A 47 -1.59 2.70 0.21
CA LEU A 47 -1.77 2.18 -1.15
C LEU A 47 -0.58 1.32 -1.58
N GLN A 48 0.66 1.77 -1.36
CA GLN A 48 1.86 0.97 -1.67
C GLN A 48 1.84 -0.39 -0.97
N LYS A 49 1.54 -0.41 0.35
CA LYS A 49 1.46 -1.65 1.12
C LYS A 49 0.32 -2.54 0.61
N ALA A 50 -0.84 -1.96 0.33
CA ALA A 50 -2.01 -2.68 -0.15
C ALA A 50 -1.78 -3.27 -1.55
N SER A 51 -1.19 -2.53 -2.48
CA SER A 51 -0.88 -3.01 -3.83
C SER A 51 0.10 -4.18 -3.80
N LYS A 52 1.13 -4.13 -2.94
CA LYS A 52 2.02 -5.27 -2.72
C LYS A 52 1.27 -6.47 -2.16
N GLY A 53 0.50 -6.26 -1.08
CA GLY A 53 -0.26 -7.31 -0.43
C GLY A 53 -1.28 -7.97 -1.36
N TYR A 54 -1.89 -7.20 -2.26
CA TYR A 54 -2.82 -7.70 -3.26
C TYR A 54 -2.14 -8.65 -4.25
N LEU A 55 -0.98 -8.27 -4.79
CA LEU A 55 -0.22 -9.14 -5.70
C LEU A 55 0.23 -10.43 -5.01
N ASP A 56 0.71 -10.32 -3.76
CA ASP A 56 1.10 -11.50 -2.97
C ASP A 56 -0.11 -12.41 -2.68
N ALA A 57 -1.27 -11.83 -2.36
CA ALA A 57 -2.50 -12.59 -2.15
C ALA A 57 -2.98 -13.30 -3.41
N LEU A 58 -2.87 -12.67 -4.59
CA LEU A 58 -3.18 -13.32 -5.87
C LEU A 58 -2.32 -14.58 -6.09
N ARG A 59 -0.99 -14.47 -5.90
CA ARG A 59 -0.07 -15.62 -6.03
C ARG A 59 -0.39 -16.74 -5.06
N VAL A 60 -0.65 -16.41 -3.79
CA VAL A 60 -1.00 -17.40 -2.77
C VAL A 60 -2.32 -18.08 -3.12
N THR A 61 -3.30 -17.34 -3.65
CA THR A 61 -4.59 -17.88 -4.04
C THR A 61 -4.45 -18.86 -5.21
N THR A 62 -3.73 -18.51 -6.27
CA THR A 62 -3.55 -19.42 -7.42
C THR A 62 -2.74 -20.66 -7.05
N ALA A 63 -1.68 -20.51 -6.26
CA ALA A 63 -0.92 -21.65 -5.75
C ALA A 63 -1.79 -22.58 -4.88
N SER A 64 -2.65 -22.01 -4.02
CA SER A 64 -3.57 -22.81 -3.19
C SER A 64 -4.62 -23.53 -4.03
N GLN A 65 -5.15 -22.87 -5.08
CA GLN A 65 -6.07 -23.50 -6.03
C GLN A 65 -5.41 -24.69 -6.73
N LEU A 66 -4.14 -24.57 -7.13
CA LEU A 66 -3.37 -25.66 -7.73
C LEU A 66 -3.25 -26.85 -6.77
N THR A 67 -2.85 -26.62 -5.52
CA THR A 67 -2.77 -27.68 -4.50
C THR A 67 -4.11 -28.38 -4.30
N ILE A 68 -5.21 -27.63 -4.24
CA ILE A 68 -6.55 -28.21 -4.13
C ILE A 68 -6.87 -29.08 -5.35
N ALA A 69 -6.55 -28.62 -6.56
CA ALA A 69 -6.79 -29.35 -7.79
C ALA A 69 -5.97 -30.65 -7.87
N GLU A 70 -4.74 -30.66 -7.36
CA GLU A 70 -3.90 -31.87 -7.28
C GLU A 70 -4.50 -32.90 -6.33
N ILE A 71 -4.97 -32.47 -5.15
CA ILE A 71 -5.66 -33.34 -4.19
C ILE A 71 -6.92 -33.93 -4.83
N PHE A 72 -7.74 -33.11 -5.49
CA PHE A 72 -8.93 -33.60 -6.18
C PHE A 72 -8.59 -34.62 -7.27
N SER A 73 -7.62 -34.32 -8.13
CA SER A 73 -7.19 -35.26 -9.18
C SER A 73 -6.78 -36.61 -8.59
N ASN A 74 -5.98 -36.62 -7.52
CA ASN A 74 -5.53 -37.86 -6.88
C ASN A 74 -6.68 -38.68 -6.28
N LEU A 75 -7.66 -38.02 -5.63
CA LEU A 75 -8.83 -38.70 -5.06
C LEU A 75 -9.70 -39.37 -6.14
N TYR A 76 -9.89 -38.70 -7.28
CA TYR A 76 -10.66 -39.23 -8.40
C TYR A 76 -9.89 -40.30 -9.19
N GLU A 77 -8.56 -40.22 -9.27
CA GLU A 77 -7.70 -41.24 -9.91
C GLU A 77 -7.75 -42.57 -9.12
N ASP A 78 -7.56 -42.52 -7.80
CA ASP A 78 -7.60 -43.72 -6.93
C ASP A 78 -8.93 -44.48 -7.01
N THR A 79 -10.04 -43.75 -7.14
CA THR A 79 -11.40 -44.33 -7.24
C THR A 79 -11.65 -44.98 -8.60
N SER A 80 -11.08 -44.42 -9.67
CA SER A 80 -11.31 -44.86 -11.05
C SER A 80 -10.55 -46.11 -11.48
N SER A 81 -9.39 -46.36 -10.88
CA SER A 81 -8.57 -47.57 -11.11
C SER A 81 -9.32 -48.88 -10.83
N ARG A 82 -10.41 -48.81 -10.06
CA ARG A 82 -11.28 -49.94 -9.71
C ARG A 82 -12.55 -50.06 -10.56
N SER A 83 -12.94 -49.04 -11.35
CA SER A 83 -14.29 -49.00 -11.94
C SER A 83 -14.41 -48.41 -13.36
N GLY A 84 -13.33 -47.97 -14.02
CA GLY A 84 -13.41 -47.43 -15.39
C GLY A 84 -14.30 -46.19 -15.51
N SER A 85 -14.26 -45.33 -14.48
CA SER A 85 -15.22 -44.23 -14.26
C SER A 85 -14.83 -42.94 -14.98
N ALA A 86 -15.80 -42.28 -15.64
CA ALA A 86 -15.65 -41.00 -16.35
C ALA A 86 -15.13 -39.85 -15.46
N TYR A 87 -15.33 -39.95 -14.14
CA TYR A 87 -14.94 -38.92 -13.17
C TYR A 87 -13.42 -38.75 -13.00
N SER A 88 -12.59 -39.74 -13.36
CA SER A 88 -11.13 -39.59 -13.40
C SER A 88 -10.67 -38.59 -14.46
N THR A 89 -11.37 -38.57 -15.58
CA THR A 89 -11.07 -37.64 -16.67
C THR A 89 -11.43 -36.20 -16.27
N VAL A 90 -12.52 -35.99 -15.51
CA VAL A 90 -12.91 -34.67 -14.98
C VAL A 90 -11.87 -34.11 -14.01
N GLY A 91 -11.39 -34.92 -13.07
CA GLY A 91 -10.35 -34.52 -12.11
C GLY A 91 -9.06 -34.06 -12.81
N ALA A 92 -8.62 -34.82 -13.83
CA ALA A 92 -7.45 -34.48 -14.63
C ALA A 92 -7.64 -33.18 -15.44
N PHE A 93 -8.81 -32.97 -16.07
CA PHE A 93 -9.09 -31.73 -16.80
C PHE A 93 -9.24 -30.51 -15.90
N TYR A 94 -9.81 -30.67 -14.70
CA TYR A 94 -9.83 -29.61 -13.70
C TYR A 94 -8.41 -29.22 -13.27
N LEU A 95 -7.57 -30.20 -12.95
CA LEU A 95 -6.16 -29.96 -12.62
C LEU A 95 -5.41 -29.26 -13.74
N GLN A 96 -5.59 -29.68 -15.00
CA GLN A 96 -4.96 -29.00 -16.13
C GLN A 96 -5.45 -27.55 -16.26
N SER A 97 -6.75 -27.31 -16.11
CA SER A 97 -7.32 -25.97 -16.19
C SER A 97 -6.75 -25.03 -15.12
N VAL A 98 -6.59 -25.52 -13.88
CA VAL A 98 -6.02 -24.74 -12.78
C VAL A 98 -4.51 -24.53 -12.95
N ARG A 99 -3.77 -25.52 -13.48
CA ARG A 99 -2.34 -25.36 -13.84
C ARG A 99 -2.15 -24.25 -14.85
N ASP A 100 -2.96 -24.21 -15.89
CA ASP A 100 -2.83 -23.17 -16.89
C ASP A 100 -3.22 -21.78 -16.33
N ILE A 101 -4.24 -21.71 -15.45
CA ILE A 101 -4.57 -20.47 -14.73
C ILE A 101 -3.37 -20.00 -13.91
N ASP A 102 -2.74 -20.88 -13.13
CA ASP A 102 -1.59 -20.51 -12.30
C ASP A 102 -0.40 -20.04 -13.15
N GLU A 103 -0.03 -20.81 -14.18
CA GLU A 103 1.07 -20.45 -15.09
C GLU A 103 0.85 -19.11 -15.80
N GLU A 104 -0.36 -18.88 -16.30
CA GLU A 104 -0.69 -17.62 -16.96
C GLU A 104 -0.88 -16.46 -15.99
N THR A 105 -1.34 -16.71 -14.76
CA THR A 105 -1.41 -15.65 -13.75
C THR A 105 -0.02 -15.16 -13.40
N VAL A 106 0.91 -16.08 -13.17
CA VAL A 106 2.31 -15.71 -12.89
C VAL A 106 2.95 -15.01 -14.09
N LYS A 107 2.70 -15.45 -15.32
CA LYS A 107 3.33 -14.88 -16.53
C LYS A 107 2.66 -13.59 -17.03
N GLN A 108 1.33 -13.52 -17.02
CA GLN A 108 0.55 -12.46 -17.68
C GLN A 108 -0.07 -11.43 -16.73
N VAL A 109 -0.14 -11.71 -15.42
CA VAL A 109 -0.65 -10.76 -14.42
C VAL A 109 0.50 -10.15 -13.61
N ASP A 110 1.46 -10.94 -13.17
CA ASP A 110 2.52 -10.47 -12.26
C ASP A 110 3.37 -9.34 -12.86
N GLY A 111 3.94 -9.56 -14.05
CA GLY A 111 4.78 -8.57 -14.74
C GLY A 111 4.04 -7.25 -14.98
N PRO A 112 2.89 -7.25 -15.68
CA PRO A 112 2.11 -6.04 -15.91
C PRO A 112 1.63 -5.36 -14.63
N PHE A 113 1.27 -6.12 -13.59
CA PHE A 113 0.89 -5.54 -12.30
C PHE A 113 2.07 -4.80 -11.66
N ARG A 114 3.27 -5.39 -11.69
CA ARG A 114 4.46 -4.73 -11.15
C ARG A 114 4.75 -3.44 -11.90
N GLU A 115 4.85 -3.51 -13.22
CA GLU A 115 5.23 -2.39 -14.07
C GLU A 115 4.21 -1.24 -14.05
N ALA A 116 2.92 -1.56 -14.15
CA ALA A 116 1.88 -0.54 -14.30
C ALA A 116 1.31 -0.05 -12.95
N ILE A 117 1.49 -0.80 -11.86
CA ILE A 117 0.88 -0.49 -10.55
C ILE A 117 1.91 -0.43 -9.45
N LEU A 118 2.62 -1.53 -9.17
CA LEU A 118 3.48 -1.61 -7.98
C LEU A 118 4.65 -0.63 -8.04
N ASP A 119 5.33 -0.55 -9.18
CA ASP A 119 6.49 0.30 -9.37
C ASP A 119 6.13 1.79 -9.39
N PRO A 120 5.09 2.25 -10.14
CA PRO A 120 4.63 3.64 -10.06
C PRO A 120 4.18 4.04 -8.66
N VAL A 121 3.36 3.22 -7.99
CA VAL A 121 2.89 3.52 -6.63
C VAL A 121 4.07 3.57 -5.65
N SER A 122 5.03 2.66 -5.76
CA SER A 122 6.23 2.66 -4.92
C SER A 122 7.10 3.88 -5.17
N LYS A 123 7.28 4.27 -6.44
CA LYS A 123 8.00 5.47 -6.83
C LYS A 123 7.34 6.72 -6.26
N PHE A 124 6.02 6.82 -6.34
CA PHE A 124 5.26 7.92 -5.74
C PHE A 124 5.46 7.99 -4.23
N ALA A 125 5.36 6.85 -3.54
CA ALA A 125 5.55 6.77 -2.10
C ALA A 125 6.97 7.16 -1.66
N ASN A 126 7.99 6.88 -2.49
CA ASN A 126 9.38 7.24 -2.20
C ASN A 126 9.63 8.75 -2.21
N TYR A 127 8.91 9.54 -3.02
CA TYR A 127 9.04 11.00 -3.05
C TYR A 127 8.72 11.65 -1.69
N PHE A 128 7.86 11.03 -0.89
CA PHE A 128 7.51 11.55 0.44
C PHE A 128 8.73 11.66 1.38
N ASN A 129 9.74 10.82 1.22
CA ASN A 129 10.95 10.89 2.04
C ASN A 129 11.73 12.20 1.80
N GLU A 130 11.85 12.61 0.55
CA GLU A 130 12.54 13.86 0.19
C GLU A 130 11.75 15.08 0.67
N ILE A 131 10.43 15.04 0.52
CA ILE A 131 9.52 16.11 0.96
C ILE A 131 9.52 16.24 2.49
N ASP A 132 9.50 15.14 3.23
CA ASP A 132 9.62 15.14 4.69
C ASP A 132 10.91 15.82 5.15
N GLU A 133 12.04 15.53 4.50
CA GLU A 133 13.31 16.15 4.83
C GLU A 133 13.33 17.65 4.48
N ALA A 134 12.66 18.06 3.42
CA ALA A 134 12.47 19.49 3.10
C ALA A 134 11.60 20.20 4.16
N ILE A 135 10.46 19.62 4.55
CA ILE A 135 9.59 20.14 5.62
C ILE A 135 10.35 20.23 6.94
N LYS A 136 11.11 19.20 7.31
CA LYS A 136 11.96 19.17 8.51
C LYS A 136 13.04 20.25 8.47
N LYS A 137 13.69 20.46 7.31
CA LYS A 137 14.64 21.57 7.12
C LYS A 137 13.95 22.93 7.33
N ARG A 138 12.75 23.14 6.77
CA ARG A 138 11.96 24.36 7.00
C ARG A 138 11.66 24.57 8.48
N ILE A 139 11.19 23.55 9.21
CA ILE A 139 10.89 23.63 10.66
C ILE A 139 12.14 24.05 11.45
N HIS A 140 13.29 23.47 11.11
CA HIS A 140 14.56 23.85 11.73
C HIS A 140 14.93 25.31 11.45
N LYS A 141 14.76 25.79 10.22
CA LYS A 141 15.08 27.16 9.83
C LYS A 141 14.10 28.18 10.43
N LYS A 142 12.83 27.81 10.57
CA LYS A 142 11.83 28.58 11.33
C LYS A 142 12.27 28.78 12.77
N THR A 143 12.72 27.69 13.41
CA THR A 143 13.25 27.75 14.79
C THR A 143 14.46 28.67 14.89
N ASP A 144 15.41 28.55 13.96
CA ASP A 144 16.60 29.42 13.92
C ASP A 144 16.19 30.90 13.76
N TYR A 145 15.24 31.20 12.87
CA TYR A 145 14.68 32.54 12.65
C TYR A 145 14.01 33.12 13.91
N ASP A 146 13.11 32.35 14.55
CA ASP A 146 12.41 32.76 15.77
C ASP A 146 13.39 33.04 16.93
N GLN A 147 14.48 32.27 17.02
CA GLN A 147 15.55 32.49 18.00
C GLN A 147 16.33 33.79 17.74
N CYS A 148 16.68 34.07 16.49
CA CYS A 148 17.32 35.33 16.10
C CYS A 148 16.40 36.52 16.40
N LYS A 149 15.09 36.40 16.14
CA LYS A 149 14.09 37.44 16.43
C LYS A 149 14.01 37.73 17.93
N ALA A 150 13.94 36.68 18.75
CA ALA A 150 13.96 36.80 20.21
C ALA A 150 15.28 37.42 20.72
N LYS A 151 16.42 37.09 20.11
CA LYS A 151 17.73 37.66 20.46
C LYS A 151 17.80 39.17 20.17
N VAL A 152 17.37 39.59 18.97
CA VAL A 152 17.31 41.03 18.61
C VAL A 152 16.39 41.79 19.56
N ARG A 153 15.18 41.27 19.82
CA ARG A 153 14.25 41.88 20.77
C ARG A 153 14.86 42.08 22.16
N ARG A 154 15.54 41.05 22.70
CA ARG A 154 16.20 41.15 24.01
C ARG A 154 17.28 42.24 24.05
N LEU A 155 18.02 42.42 22.95
CA LEU A 155 19.05 43.46 22.84
C LEU A 155 18.46 44.86 22.67
N ILE A 156 17.26 44.98 22.11
CA ILE A 156 16.50 46.24 22.06
C ILE A 156 15.95 46.57 23.45
N ASP A 157 15.26 45.61 24.09
CA ASP A 157 14.65 45.78 25.42
C ASP A 157 15.72 46.06 26.50
N LYS A 158 16.90 45.45 26.36
CA LYS A 158 18.04 45.64 27.26
C LYS A 158 19.33 45.82 26.45
N PRO A 159 19.68 47.07 26.09
CA PRO A 159 20.89 47.37 25.34
C PRO A 159 22.15 46.80 25.98
N ALA A 160 22.98 46.16 25.18
CA ALA A 160 24.26 45.63 25.64
C ALA A 160 25.30 46.75 25.77
N LYS A 161 26.27 46.56 26.67
CA LYS A 161 27.43 47.48 26.81
C LYS A 161 28.24 47.62 25.51
N ASP A 162 28.28 46.56 24.72
CA ASP A 162 28.93 46.52 23.41
C ASP A 162 27.92 46.90 22.32
N ALA A 163 28.08 48.10 21.76
CA ALA A 163 27.20 48.66 20.73
C ALA A 163 27.22 47.84 19.42
N ALA A 164 28.24 47.02 19.17
CA ALA A 164 28.31 46.18 17.98
C ALA A 164 27.42 44.92 18.06
N LYS A 165 26.92 44.56 19.25
CA LYS A 165 26.12 43.33 19.44
C LYS A 165 24.77 43.38 18.75
N LEU A 166 24.08 44.52 18.82
CA LEU A 166 22.77 44.67 18.18
C LEU A 166 22.88 44.61 16.64
N PRO A 167 23.75 45.39 15.97
CA PRO A 167 23.94 45.30 14.52
C PRO A 167 24.33 43.89 14.03
N ARG A 168 25.16 43.17 14.80
CA ARG A 168 25.51 41.78 14.48
C ARG A 168 24.31 40.83 14.57
N ALA A 169 23.49 40.96 15.61
CA ALA A 169 22.29 40.15 15.79
C ALA A 169 21.22 40.46 14.72
N GLU A 170 21.10 41.71 14.28
CA GLU A 170 20.21 42.12 13.17
C GLU A 170 20.66 41.52 11.83
N LYS A 171 21.97 41.47 11.58
CA LYS A 171 22.53 40.79 10.40
C LYS A 171 22.25 39.29 10.43
N GLU A 172 22.45 38.63 11.58
CA GLU A 172 22.10 37.22 11.78
C GLU A 172 20.59 36.96 11.56
N LEU A 173 19.73 37.84 12.07
CA LEU A 173 18.28 37.77 11.87
C LEU A 173 17.90 37.86 10.39
N THR A 174 18.52 38.79 9.66
CA THR A 174 18.26 38.98 8.22
C THR A 174 18.63 37.72 7.44
N MET A 175 19.81 37.15 7.69
CA MET A 175 20.24 35.90 7.06
C MET A 175 19.33 34.71 7.42
N ALA A 176 18.94 34.59 8.69
CA ALA A 176 18.04 33.52 9.12
C ALA A 176 16.65 33.64 8.47
N LYS A 177 16.16 34.87 8.29
CA LYS A 177 14.90 35.17 7.62
C LYS A 177 14.96 34.77 6.14
N GLU A 178 15.97 35.20 5.40
CA GLU A 178 16.12 34.87 3.97
C GLU A 178 16.16 33.35 3.73
N ILE A 179 16.89 32.61 4.56
CA ILE A 179 16.97 31.15 4.45
C ILE A 179 15.63 30.48 4.77
N TYR A 180 14.92 30.96 5.80
CA TYR A 180 13.61 30.43 6.16
C TYR A 180 12.58 30.74 5.07
N ASP A 181 12.47 32.01 4.65
CA ASP A 181 11.50 32.47 3.66
C ASP A 181 11.70 31.73 2.32
N GLY A 182 12.95 31.54 1.87
CA GLY A 182 13.23 30.77 0.66
C GLY A 182 12.69 29.34 0.69
N LEU A 183 12.92 28.60 1.78
CA LEU A 183 12.36 27.25 1.96
C LEU A 183 10.84 27.27 2.15
N ASN A 184 10.33 28.30 2.83
CA ASN A 184 8.91 28.44 3.11
C ASN A 184 8.11 28.63 1.82
N GLU A 185 8.49 29.60 1.01
CA GLU A 185 7.82 29.92 -0.24
C GLU A 185 7.94 28.78 -1.25
N GLN A 186 9.09 28.12 -1.31
CA GLN A 186 9.26 26.92 -2.13
C GLN A 186 8.24 25.84 -1.76
N LEU A 187 8.13 25.49 -0.47
CA LEU A 187 7.20 24.44 -0.05
C LEU A 187 5.73 24.87 -0.21
N LYS A 188 5.39 26.14 0.03
CA LYS A 188 4.04 26.68 -0.21
C LYS A 188 3.66 26.61 -1.69
N ALA A 189 4.62 26.77 -2.60
CA ALA A 189 4.38 26.62 -4.02
C ALA A 189 4.28 25.15 -4.47
N GLU A 190 5.16 24.28 -3.96
CA GLU A 190 5.31 22.91 -4.46
C GLU A 190 4.33 21.89 -3.83
N LEU A 191 3.98 22.02 -2.54
CA LEU A 191 3.07 21.06 -1.89
C LEU A 191 1.69 20.99 -2.55
N PRO A 192 1.02 22.11 -2.91
CA PRO A 192 -0.25 22.06 -3.64
C PRO A 192 -0.12 21.40 -5.01
N GLN A 193 1.00 21.62 -5.71
CA GLN A 193 1.26 21.01 -7.03
C GLN A 193 1.43 19.50 -6.92
N LEU A 194 2.23 19.03 -5.96
CA LEU A 194 2.36 17.61 -5.66
C LEU A 194 0.99 16.97 -5.40
N ILE A 195 0.17 17.64 -4.57
CA ILE A 195 -1.18 17.16 -4.28
C ILE A 195 -2.00 17.08 -5.57
N ALA A 196 -1.99 18.10 -6.43
CA ALA A 196 -2.72 18.08 -7.70
C ALA A 196 -2.25 16.94 -8.64
N LEU A 197 -0.94 16.72 -8.73
CA LEU A 197 -0.33 15.72 -9.61
C LEU A 197 -0.62 14.27 -9.20
N ARG A 198 -1.11 14.03 -7.97
CA ARG A 198 -1.47 12.68 -7.51
C ARG A 198 -2.46 11.96 -8.44
N VAL A 199 -3.41 12.70 -9.02
CA VAL A 199 -4.48 12.15 -9.87
C VAL A 199 -3.89 11.69 -11.21
N PRO A 200 -3.32 12.56 -12.05
CA PRO A 200 -2.77 12.14 -13.34
C PRO A 200 -1.62 11.13 -13.21
N PHE A 201 -0.92 11.12 -12.07
CA PHE A 201 0.12 10.12 -11.81
C PHE A 201 -0.47 8.72 -11.51
N LEU A 202 -1.53 8.63 -10.70
CA LEU A 202 -2.09 7.34 -10.26
C LEU A 202 -3.22 6.82 -11.16
N ASP A 203 -3.87 7.68 -11.93
CA ASP A 203 -4.98 7.29 -12.83
C ASP A 203 -4.61 6.11 -13.75
N PRO A 204 -3.44 6.11 -14.44
CA PRO A 204 -3.06 4.96 -15.27
C PRO A 204 -2.89 3.66 -14.47
N SER A 205 -2.42 3.73 -13.22
CA SER A 205 -2.29 2.57 -12.35
C SER A 205 -3.65 2.02 -11.92
N PHE A 206 -4.62 2.88 -11.62
CA PHE A 206 -5.99 2.45 -11.31
C PHE A 206 -6.68 1.84 -12.54
N GLU A 207 -6.51 2.44 -13.72
CA GLU A 207 -7.03 1.88 -14.97
C GLU A 207 -6.42 0.50 -15.24
N SER A 208 -5.11 0.37 -15.06
CA SER A 208 -4.38 -0.90 -15.24
C SER A 208 -4.83 -1.96 -14.25
N LEU A 209 -5.11 -1.58 -13.00
CA LEU A 209 -5.64 -2.48 -11.98
C LEU A 209 -6.97 -3.10 -12.42
N VAL A 210 -7.91 -2.27 -12.87
CA VAL A 210 -9.22 -2.74 -13.35
C VAL A 210 -9.06 -3.67 -14.55
N LYS A 211 -8.20 -3.32 -15.51
CA LYS A 211 -7.95 -4.15 -16.70
C LYS A 211 -7.35 -5.50 -16.35
N ILE A 212 -6.38 -5.53 -15.43
CA ILE A 212 -5.75 -6.76 -14.96
C ILE A 212 -6.77 -7.65 -14.24
N GLN A 213 -7.58 -7.07 -13.35
CA GLN A 213 -8.63 -7.80 -12.65
C GLN A 213 -9.66 -8.39 -13.61
N LEU A 214 -10.15 -7.59 -14.55
CA LEU A 214 -11.09 -8.03 -15.57
C LEU A 214 -10.52 -9.20 -16.38
N LYS A 215 -9.27 -9.08 -16.84
CA LYS A 215 -8.60 -10.14 -17.59
C LYS A 215 -8.48 -11.42 -16.76
N PHE A 216 -7.95 -11.33 -15.54
CA PHE A 216 -7.77 -12.48 -14.65
C PHE A 216 -9.10 -13.19 -14.37
N CYS A 217 -10.16 -12.46 -14.02
CA CYS A 217 -11.47 -13.04 -13.76
C CYS A 217 -12.12 -13.66 -15.02
N THR A 218 -11.97 -13.00 -16.18
CA THR A 218 -12.54 -13.50 -17.44
C THR A 218 -11.86 -14.80 -17.88
N GLU A 219 -10.53 -14.84 -17.89
CA GLU A 219 -9.78 -16.04 -18.25
C GLU A 219 -10.03 -17.19 -17.27
N GLY A 220 -10.04 -16.89 -15.97
CA GLY A 220 -10.37 -17.88 -14.94
C GLY A 220 -11.77 -18.47 -15.12
N TYR A 221 -12.77 -17.62 -15.41
CA TYR A 221 -14.13 -18.08 -15.70
C TYR A 221 -14.18 -18.95 -16.95
N LEU A 222 -13.60 -18.49 -18.06
CA LEU A 222 -13.64 -19.21 -19.34
C LEU A 222 -12.98 -20.59 -19.24
N ARG A 223 -11.85 -20.70 -18.53
CA ARG A 223 -11.16 -21.98 -18.33
C ARG A 223 -11.97 -22.93 -17.45
N LEU A 224 -12.49 -22.46 -16.31
CA LEU A 224 -13.29 -23.30 -15.43
C LEU A 224 -14.63 -23.71 -16.06
N ALA A 225 -15.24 -22.86 -16.89
CA ALA A 225 -16.45 -23.19 -17.63
C ALA A 225 -16.22 -24.37 -18.60
N GLN A 226 -15.03 -24.50 -19.20
CA GLN A 226 -14.71 -25.64 -20.06
C GLN A 226 -14.68 -26.97 -19.30
N VAL A 227 -14.40 -26.96 -17.99
CA VAL A 227 -14.44 -28.19 -17.18
C VAL A 227 -15.86 -28.77 -17.13
N GLN A 228 -16.89 -27.90 -17.16
CA GLN A 228 -18.29 -28.33 -17.09
C GLN A 228 -18.70 -29.26 -18.25
N GLN A 229 -18.06 -29.16 -19.42
CA GLN A 229 -18.39 -30.01 -20.55
C GLN A 229 -18.02 -31.49 -20.32
N TYR A 230 -17.11 -31.74 -19.38
CA TYR A 230 -16.68 -33.09 -19.01
C TYR A 230 -17.52 -33.69 -17.88
N LEU A 231 -18.42 -32.91 -17.26
CA LEU A 231 -19.39 -33.41 -16.29
C LEU A 231 -20.52 -34.15 -16.99
N ASP A 232 -21.00 -35.24 -16.37
CA ASP A 232 -22.14 -35.99 -16.87
C ASP A 232 -23.38 -35.09 -17.02
N ALA A 233 -24.16 -35.31 -18.08
CA ALA A 233 -25.33 -34.48 -18.39
C ALA A 233 -26.37 -34.50 -17.25
N THR A 234 -26.56 -35.66 -16.63
CA THR A 234 -27.46 -35.83 -15.48
C THR A 234 -27.00 -35.01 -14.27
N ASP A 235 -25.70 -35.00 -13.97
CA ASP A 235 -25.15 -34.24 -12.83
C ASP A 235 -25.30 -32.72 -13.05
N ARG A 236 -25.18 -32.27 -14.30
CA ARG A 236 -25.42 -30.87 -14.68
C ARG A 236 -26.87 -30.46 -14.52
N ASP A 237 -27.80 -31.30 -14.96
CA ASP A 237 -29.24 -31.06 -14.80
C ASP A 237 -29.66 -31.10 -13.33
N ASP A 238 -29.12 -32.03 -12.55
CA ASP A 238 -29.39 -32.12 -11.11
C ASP A 238 -28.84 -30.90 -10.35
N TYR A 239 -27.68 -30.38 -10.73
CA TYR A 239 -27.15 -29.12 -10.20
C TYR A 239 -28.05 -27.93 -10.54
N ALA A 240 -28.44 -27.79 -11.81
CA ALA A 240 -29.28 -26.68 -12.27
C ALA A 240 -30.67 -26.66 -11.61
N ASN A 241 -31.19 -27.82 -11.24
CA ASN A 241 -32.48 -27.98 -10.55
C ASN A 241 -32.37 -27.99 -9.02
N GLY A 242 -31.18 -27.80 -8.45
CA GLY A 242 -30.96 -27.80 -6.99
C GLY A 242 -31.11 -29.17 -6.32
N VAL A 243 -31.11 -30.25 -7.10
CA VAL A 243 -31.23 -31.64 -6.62
C VAL A 243 -29.92 -32.13 -6.01
N LEU A 244 -28.79 -31.62 -6.51
CA LEU A 244 -27.46 -32.05 -6.08
C LEU A 244 -27.17 -31.72 -4.61
N ASP A 245 -27.65 -30.57 -4.12
CA ASP A 245 -27.44 -30.13 -2.72
C ASP A 245 -28.08 -31.12 -1.73
N GLY A 246 -29.31 -31.57 -2.01
CA GLY A 246 -29.98 -32.57 -1.18
C GLY A 246 -29.25 -33.93 -1.18
N LYS A 247 -28.71 -34.35 -2.34
CA LYS A 247 -27.90 -35.57 -2.43
C LYS A 247 -26.62 -35.47 -1.60
N ILE A 248 -25.98 -34.29 -1.56
CA ILE A 248 -24.78 -34.05 -0.76
C ILE A 248 -25.13 -34.13 0.73
N ASP A 249 -26.20 -33.50 1.18
CA ASP A 249 -26.66 -33.55 2.58
C ASP A 249 -26.99 -34.97 3.04
N ASP A 250 -27.63 -35.77 2.17
CA ASP A 250 -27.91 -37.18 2.42
C ASP A 250 -26.62 -38.00 2.56
N LEU A 251 -25.63 -37.77 1.68
CA LEU A 251 -24.33 -38.44 1.73
C LEU A 251 -23.55 -38.07 2.99
N LEU A 252 -23.54 -36.79 3.39
CA LEU A 252 -22.93 -36.34 4.64
C LEU A 252 -23.59 -36.99 5.86
N THR A 253 -24.91 -37.15 5.83
CA THR A 253 -25.66 -37.84 6.88
C THR A 253 -25.28 -39.32 6.94
N GLN A 254 -25.17 -39.99 5.80
CA GLN A 254 -24.69 -41.38 5.73
C GLN A 254 -23.27 -41.51 6.24
N MET A 255 -22.36 -40.60 5.86
CA MET A 255 -20.97 -40.58 6.35
C MET A 255 -20.89 -40.37 7.86
N ASN A 256 -21.72 -39.48 8.42
CA ASN A 256 -21.83 -39.31 9.87
C ASN A 256 -22.37 -40.58 10.57
N GLY A 257 -23.19 -41.36 9.88
CA GLY A 257 -23.65 -42.68 10.33
C GLY A 257 -22.58 -43.77 10.30
N LEU A 258 -21.50 -43.59 9.52
CA LEU A 258 -20.35 -44.49 9.48
C LEU A 258 -19.42 -44.26 10.68
N SER A 259 -19.95 -44.35 11.89
CA SER A 259 -19.14 -44.34 13.11
C SER A 259 -18.51 -45.71 13.33
N ILE A 260 -17.19 -45.81 13.15
CA ILE A 260 -16.42 -47.00 13.53
C ILE A 260 -16.50 -47.27 15.05
N ALA A 261 -16.98 -46.30 15.86
CA ALA A 261 -17.18 -46.45 17.30
C ALA A 261 -18.55 -47.04 17.71
N SER A 262 -19.49 -47.28 16.78
CA SER A 262 -20.78 -47.93 17.11
C SER A 262 -20.79 -49.45 16.94
N LEU A 263 -19.69 -50.07 16.47
CA LEU A 263 -19.54 -51.53 16.36
C LEU A 263 -19.18 -52.23 17.68
N GLY A 264 -19.12 -51.48 18.79
CA GLY A 264 -18.72 -51.98 20.12
C GLY A 264 -19.80 -51.87 21.21
N LYS A 265 -21.09 -51.90 20.87
CA LYS A 265 -22.18 -52.10 21.84
C LYS A 265 -22.97 -53.35 21.54
#